data_AF-A0A8S0T3K4-F1
#
_entry.id   AF-A0A8S0T3K4-F1
#
_cell.length_a   1.000
_cell.length_b   1.000
_cell.length_c   1.000
_cell.angle_alpha   90.00
_cell.angle_beta   90.00
_cell.angle_gamma   90.00
#
_symmetry.space_group_name_H-M   'P 1'
#
loop_
_entity.id
_entity.type
_entity.pdbx_description
1 polymer ?
#
loop_
_entity_poly.entity_id
_entity_poly.type
_entity_poly.pdbx_seq_one_letter_code
_entity_poly.pdbx_strand_id
1 'polypeptide(L)'
;MESNGKTRLMRIGGGYQGNEKTCFQMPLHYPKYSESDYKSMPEWKIDGLLLQYGLPIMGSVEQKRKFAIGAFLWPHDSLSRG
;
A
#
# COMPACT_ATOMS: atom_id res chain seq x y z
N MET A 1 29.48 -26.06 -9.87
CA MET A 1 28.33 -26.11 -10.81
C MET A 1 27.52 -27.31 -10.34
N GLU A 2 26.37 -27.21 -9.70
CA GLU A 2 25.21 -26.36 -9.98
C GLU A 2 24.37 -26.25 -8.69
N SER A 3 23.83 -25.07 -8.45
CA SER A 3 22.79 -24.78 -7.46
C SER A 3 21.51 -25.58 -7.79
N ASN A 4 20.68 -25.93 -6.80
CA ASN A 4 19.33 -25.35 -6.72
C ASN A 4 18.52 -25.88 -5.52
N GLY A 5 18.16 -24.89 -4.70
CA GLY A 5 17.42 -25.02 -3.47
C GLY A 5 16.02 -25.62 -3.64
N LYS A 6 15.69 -26.37 -2.61
CA LYS A 6 14.45 -27.09 -2.35
C LYS A 6 13.35 -26.08 -2.02
N THR A 7 12.71 -25.48 -3.02
CA THR A 7 11.52 -24.64 -2.79
C THR A 7 10.28 -25.53 -2.84
N ARG A 8 9.79 -25.85 -1.64
CA ARG A 8 8.50 -26.50 -1.39
C ARG A 8 7.38 -25.60 -1.90
N LEU A 9 6.88 -25.88 -3.11
CA LEU A 9 5.69 -25.25 -3.66
C LEU A 9 4.49 -25.66 -2.79
N MET A 10 3.98 -24.75 -1.96
CA MET A 10 2.71 -24.96 -1.28
C MET A 10 1.58 -24.83 -2.32
N ARG A 11 1.06 -25.97 -2.77
CA ARG A 11 -0.22 -26.04 -3.49
C ARG A 11 -1.35 -25.82 -2.48
N ILE A 12 -2.00 -24.66 -2.54
CA ILE A 12 -3.34 -24.49 -1.95
C ILE A 12 -4.34 -24.47 -3.12
N GLY A 13 -5.27 -25.43 -3.08
CA GLY A 13 -6.25 -25.68 -4.13
C GLY A 13 -7.13 -24.47 -4.43
N GLY A 14 -7.33 -24.23 -5.72
CA GLY A 14 -8.17 -23.18 -6.26
C GLY A 14 -9.64 -23.60 -6.33
N GLY A 15 -10.51 -22.66 -5.99
CA GLY A 15 -11.95 -22.75 -6.17
C GLY A 15 -12.57 -21.35 -6.18
N TYR A 16 -12.21 -20.53 -7.18
CA TYR A 16 -12.96 -19.32 -7.53
C TYR A 16 -13.12 -19.29 -9.05
N GLN A 17 -14.26 -19.77 -9.53
CA GLN A 17 -14.79 -19.39 -10.84
C GLN A 17 -15.31 -17.95 -10.70
N GLY A 18 -14.44 -17.00 -11.06
CA GLY A 18 -14.73 -15.58 -11.15
C GLY A 18 -13.81 -15.02 -12.22
N ASN A 19 -14.36 -14.85 -13.41
CA ASN A 19 -13.69 -14.46 -14.64
C ASN A 19 -13.32 -12.97 -14.59
N GLU A 20 -12.20 -12.64 -13.96
CA GLU A 20 -11.31 -11.50 -14.24
C GLU A 20 -10.33 -11.35 -13.07
N LYS A 21 -9.05 -11.67 -13.30
CA LYS A 21 -8.01 -11.35 -12.33
C LYS A 21 -7.76 -9.85 -12.40
N THR A 22 -8.57 -9.04 -11.73
CA THR A 22 -8.19 -7.67 -11.40
C THR A 22 -7.06 -7.78 -10.37
N CYS A 23 -5.83 -7.97 -10.82
CA CYS A 23 -4.66 -7.77 -9.99
C CYS A 23 -4.76 -6.31 -9.50
N PHE A 24 -5.01 -6.10 -8.21
CA PHE A 24 -4.93 -4.77 -7.63
C PHE A 24 -3.45 -4.37 -7.75
N GLN A 25 -3.12 -3.61 -8.80
CA GLN A 25 -1.78 -3.10 -8.97
C GLN A 25 -1.61 -2.01 -7.92
N MET A 26 -0.94 -2.35 -6.83
CA MET A 26 -0.54 -1.39 -5.83
C MET A 26 0.35 -0.36 -6.53
N PRO A 27 -0.08 0.91 -6.68
CA PRO A 27 0.77 1.92 -7.30
C PRO A 27 2.01 2.04 -6.41
N LEU A 28 3.19 1.76 -6.98
CA LEU A 28 4.45 1.94 -6.25
C LEU A 28 4.64 3.39 -5.79
N HIS A 29 4.02 4.32 -6.53
CA HIS A 29 4.02 5.74 -6.24
C HIS A 29 2.68 6.12 -5.61
N TYR A 30 2.64 5.94 -4.29
CA TYR A 30 1.70 6.59 -3.41
C TYR A 30 1.64 8.11 -3.69
N PRO A 31 0.52 8.78 -3.38
CA PRO A 31 0.22 10.12 -3.88
C PRO A 31 1.35 11.10 -3.58
N LYS A 32 1.49 12.11 -4.44
CA LYS A 32 2.63 13.05 -4.59
C LYS A 32 3.00 13.88 -3.35
N TYR A 33 2.45 13.56 -2.19
CA TYR A 33 2.55 14.27 -0.92
C TYR A 33 3.54 13.56 0.00
N SER A 34 4.37 14.34 0.70
CA SER A 34 5.29 13.87 1.73
C SER A 34 4.57 13.47 3.03
N GLU A 35 5.26 12.76 3.93
CA GLU A 35 4.72 12.46 5.28
C GLU A 35 4.29 13.74 6.02
N SER A 36 5.06 14.83 5.88
CA SER A 36 4.71 16.14 6.45
C SER A 36 3.43 16.71 5.87
N ASP A 37 3.20 16.53 4.56
CA ASP A 37 1.97 16.99 3.92
C ASP A 37 0.76 16.24 4.47
N TYR A 38 0.90 14.95 4.79
CA TYR A 38 -0.16 14.18 5.45
C TYR A 38 -0.46 14.68 6.84
N LYS A 39 0.56 15.02 7.63
CA LYS A 39 0.38 15.52 9.01
C LYS A 39 -0.45 16.80 9.04
N SER A 40 -0.31 17.66 8.03
CA SER A 40 -1.06 18.92 7.89
C SER A 40 -2.28 18.83 6.97
N MET A 41 -2.52 17.68 6.33
CA MET A 41 -3.56 17.53 5.31
C MET A 41 -4.97 17.75 5.88
N PRO A 42 -5.80 18.64 5.32
CA PRO A 42 -7.15 18.85 5.83
C PRO A 42 -8.04 17.62 5.61
N GLU A 43 -9.08 17.47 6.45
CA GLU A 43 -9.94 16.28 6.48
C GLU A 43 -10.53 15.92 5.11
N TRP A 44 -11.10 16.89 4.41
CA TRP A 44 -11.69 16.67 3.09
C TRP A 44 -10.70 16.08 2.07
N LYS A 45 -9.41 16.41 2.20
CA LYS A 45 -8.37 15.96 1.27
C LYS A 45 -7.89 14.55 1.62
N ILE A 46 -7.75 14.24 2.91
CA ILE A 46 -7.40 12.89 3.35
C ILE A 46 -8.55 11.91 3.10
N ASP A 47 -9.80 12.33 3.28
CA ASP A 47 -10.99 11.52 2.99
C ASP A 47 -11.10 11.20 1.50
N GLY A 48 -10.89 12.19 0.63
CA GLY A 48 -10.87 12.00 -0.81
C GLY A 48 -9.78 11.01 -1.26
N LEU A 49 -8.59 11.08 -0.66
CA LEU A 49 -7.51 10.12 -0.94
C LEU A 49 -7.89 8.72 -0.47
N LEU A 50 -8.34 8.56 0.78
CA LEU A 50 -8.75 7.27 1.30
C LEU A 50 -9.86 6.65 0.44
N LEU A 51 -10.85 7.44 0.01
CA LEU A 51 -11.90 6.99 -0.92
C LEU A 51 -11.33 6.51 -2.25
N GLN A 52 -10.45 7.30 -2.86
CA GLN A 52 -9.84 6.98 -4.15
C GLN A 52 -9.03 5.67 -4.11
N TYR A 53 -8.40 5.38 -2.96
CA TYR A 53 -7.65 4.14 -2.74
C TYR A 53 -8.51 3.00 -2.19
N GLY A 54 -9.81 3.19 -2.00
CA GLY A 54 -10.70 2.17 -1.41
C GLY A 54 -10.35 1.85 0.05
N LEU A 55 -9.73 2.79 0.75
CA LEU A 55 -9.33 2.67 2.15
C LEU A 55 -10.45 3.14 3.10
N PRO A 56 -10.52 2.60 4.33
CA PRO A 56 -11.54 3.00 5.29
C PRO A 56 -11.42 4.46 5.71
N ILE A 57 -12.53 5.20 5.65
CA ILE A 57 -12.64 6.58 6.15
C ILE A 57 -13.32 6.52 7.52
N MET A 58 -12.52 6.27 8.56
CA MET A 58 -13.03 6.05 9.91
C MET A 58 -12.14 6.72 10.96
N GLY A 59 -12.76 7.20 12.04
CA GLY A 59 -12.07 7.88 13.14
C GLY A 59 -11.84 9.37 12.90
N SER A 60 -11.06 10.00 13.78
CA SER A 60 -10.68 11.42 13.69
C SER A 60 -9.72 11.68 12.53
N VAL A 61 -9.58 12.95 12.15
CA VAL A 61 -8.63 13.40 11.12
C VAL A 61 -7.22 12.91 11.41
N GLU A 62 -6.78 12.97 12.67
CA GLU A 62 -5.46 12.49 13.08
C GLU A 62 -5.31 10.97 12.90
N GLN A 63 -6.36 10.20 13.18
CA GLN A 63 -6.36 8.75 12.98
C GLN A 63 -6.29 8.40 11.49
N LYS A 64 -7.06 9.09 10.65
CA LYS A 64 -7.03 8.95 9.18
C LYS A 64 -5.65 9.27 8.61
N ARG A 65 -5.02 10.37 9.07
CA ARG A 65 -3.65 10.75 8.68
C ARG A 65 -2.63 9.70 9.10
N LYS A 66 -2.68 9.21 10.35
CA LYS A 66 -1.78 8.15 10.84
C LYS A 66 -1.95 6.86 10.05
N PHE A 67 -3.19 6.49 9.76
CA PHE A 67 -3.51 5.32 8.95
C PHE A 67 -2.92 5.47 7.54
N ALA A 68 -3.17 6.59 6.86
CA ALA A 68 -2.62 6.87 5.53
C ALA A 68 -1.08 6.85 5.54
N ILE A 69 -0.44 7.50 6.52
CA ILE A 69 1.02 7.50 6.64
C ILE A 69 1.59 6.09 6.81
N GLY A 70 0.95 5.25 7.62
CA GLY A 70 1.37 3.86 7.83
C GLY A 70 1.00 2.90 6.70
N ALA A 71 -0.04 3.21 5.93
CA ALA A 71 -0.48 2.40 4.79
C ALA A 71 0.39 2.61 3.55
N PHE A 72 1.09 3.75 3.46
CA PHE A 72 1.81 4.15 2.25
C PHE A 72 3.28 3.75 2.28
N LEU A 73 3.75 3.12 1.20
CA LEU A 73 5.16 2.81 0.98
C LEU A 73 5.88 4.09 0.55
N TRP A 74 6.54 4.73 1.51
CA TRP A 74 7.44 5.85 1.24
C TRP A 74 8.68 5.30 0.53
N PRO A 75 9.16 5.93 -0.57
CA PRO A 75 10.51 5.66 -1.03
C PRO A 75 11.46 6.11 0.09
N HIS A 76 11.82 5.17 0.97
CA HIS A 76 12.99 5.36 1.81
C HIS A 76 14.14 5.56 0.84
N ASP A 77 14.94 6.62 1.02
CA ASP A 77 16.24 6.76 0.37
C ASP A 77 17.04 5.49 0.72
N SER A 78 16.99 4.48 -0.15
CA SER A 78 17.86 3.32 -0.08
C SER A 78 19.26 3.65 -0.64
N LEU A 79 19.62 4.94 -0.66
CA LEU A 79 20.95 5.41 -0.94
C LEU A 79 21.73 5.51 0.37
N SER A 80 22.77 4.68 0.45
CA SER A 80 23.84 4.68 1.45
C SER A 80 23.72 3.67 2.60
N ARG A 81 23.92 2.39 2.26
CA ARG A 81 24.90 1.60 3.01
C ARG A 81 26.04 1.28 2.04
N GLY A 82 27.05 2.17 2.05
CA GLY A 82 28.40 1.81 1.63
C GLY A 82 29.05 0.89 2.66
#